data_AF-A0A814MEN6-F1
#
_entry.id   AF-A0A814MEN6-F1
#
_cell.length_a   1.000
_cell.length_b   1.000
_cell.length_c   1.000
_cell.angle_alpha   90.00
_cell.angle_beta   90.00
_cell.angle_gamma   90.00
#
_symmetry.space_group_name_H-M   'P 1'
#
loop_
_entity.id
_entity.type
_entity.pdbx_description
1 polymer ?
#
loop_
_entity_poly.entity_id
_entity_poly.type
_entity_poly.pdbx_seq_one_letter_code
_entity_poly.pdbx_strand_id
1 'polypeptide(L)'
;MTKFLQYFDPPSQASFTGQSSFKHTIKKQKEKNQLKEWLGEQEPYTLHRPLKKKFQREKVISNGIDDLWQADLVDVSNISKENKGYKFLITVIDVFSKFAWVHPLKNKMSESILQALTKIFKTRKPLKL
;
A
#
# COMPACT_ATOMS: atom_id res chain seq x y z
N MET A 1 9.16 38.76 7.47
CA MET A 1 7.75 38.36 7.30
C MET A 1 7.26 38.48 5.86
N THR A 2 7.52 39.59 5.15
CA THR A 2 6.98 39.83 3.79
C THR A 2 7.35 38.80 2.70
N LYS A 3 8.46 38.07 2.87
CA LYS A 3 8.94 37.11 1.85
C LYS A 3 8.21 35.76 1.85
N PHE A 4 7.60 35.34 2.96
CA PHE A 4 6.84 34.08 2.99
C PHE A 4 5.46 34.22 2.35
N LEU A 5 4.91 35.44 2.31
CA LEU A 5 3.67 35.74 1.60
C LEU A 5 3.77 35.45 0.09
N GLN A 6 4.99 35.43 -0.48
CA GLN A 6 5.24 35.03 -1.86
C GLN A 6 4.82 33.56 -2.14
N TYR A 7 4.67 32.73 -1.12
CA TYR A 7 4.15 31.36 -1.27
C TYR A 7 2.71 31.31 -1.78
N PHE A 8 1.92 32.35 -1.50
CA PHE A 8 0.53 32.45 -1.92
C PHE A 8 0.34 33.32 -3.16
N ASP A 9 1.41 33.86 -3.71
CA ASP A 9 1.39 34.75 -4.87
C ASP A 9 1.41 33.90 -6.15
N PRO A 10 0.30 33.73 -6.90
CA PRO A 10 0.24 32.82 -8.05
C PRO A 10 1.25 33.14 -9.17
N PRO A 11 1.55 34.41 -9.48
CA PRO A 11 2.64 34.79 -10.39
C PRO A 11 4.04 34.35 -9.95
N SER A 12 4.24 34.02 -8.67
CA SER A 12 5.54 33.57 -8.19
C SER A 12 5.82 32.13 -8.60
N GLN A 13 7.01 31.88 -9.14
CA GLN A 13 7.53 30.54 -9.40
C GLN A 13 7.61 29.66 -8.12
N ALA A 14 7.57 30.28 -6.94
CA ALA A 14 7.64 29.61 -5.65
C ALA A 14 6.24 29.23 -5.10
N SER A 15 5.16 29.65 -5.75
CA SER A 15 3.79 29.53 -5.25
C SER A 15 3.37 28.08 -5.03
N PHE A 16 2.85 27.76 -3.85
CA PHE A 16 2.39 26.41 -3.47
C PHE A 16 3.40 25.27 -3.70
N THR A 17 4.70 25.59 -3.78
CA THR A 17 5.75 24.60 -4.08
C THR A 17 6.27 23.86 -2.85
N GLY A 18 7.00 22.77 -3.07
CA GLY A 18 7.71 22.07 -1.99
C GLY A 18 8.81 22.92 -1.34
N GLN A 19 9.17 22.55 -0.10
CA GLN A 19 10.19 23.25 0.71
C GLN A 19 11.51 23.51 -0.04
N SER A 20 11.97 22.54 -0.83
CA SER A 20 13.22 22.65 -1.59
C SER A 20 13.15 23.72 -2.67
N SER A 21 12.05 23.77 -3.43
CA SER A 21 11.84 24.74 -4.51
C SER A 21 11.64 26.15 -3.95
N PHE A 22 10.78 26.30 -2.94
CA PHE A 22 10.54 27.58 -2.29
C PHE A 22 11.80 28.19 -1.67
N LYS A 23 12.62 27.33 -1.05
CA LYS A 23 13.93 27.73 -0.50
C LYS A 23 14.89 28.25 -1.57
N HIS A 24 14.85 27.70 -2.79
CA HIS A 24 15.69 28.16 -3.89
C HIS A 24 15.30 29.59 -4.31
N THR A 25 14.00 29.87 -4.41
CA THR A 25 13.48 31.19 -4.81
C THR A 25 13.81 32.29 -3.80
N ILE A 26 13.76 31.99 -2.49
CA ILE A 26 14.02 33.00 -1.43
C ILE A 26 15.53 33.33 -1.27
N LYS A 27 16.44 32.57 -1.90
CA LYS A 27 17.91 32.78 -1.90
C LYS A 27 18.54 33.04 -0.50
N LYS A 28 17.88 32.65 0.58
CA LYS A 28 18.41 32.72 1.96
C LYS A 28 18.66 31.33 2.51
N GLN A 29 19.94 31.02 2.71
CA GLN A 29 20.38 29.73 3.27
C GLN A 29 20.16 29.64 4.80
N LYS A 30 20.06 30.79 5.49
CA LYS A 30 20.07 30.90 6.96
C LYS A 30 18.72 30.64 7.67
N GLU A 31 17.60 30.49 6.95
CA GLU A 31 16.25 30.41 7.55
C GLU A 31 15.56 29.05 7.31
N LYS A 32 16.32 27.94 7.20
CA LYS A 32 15.75 26.61 6.91
C LYS A 32 14.70 26.13 7.94
N ASN A 33 14.99 26.31 9.22
CA ASN A 33 14.13 25.80 10.31
C ASN A 33 12.85 26.63 10.39
N GLN A 34 12.98 27.95 10.37
CA GLN A 34 11.85 28.89 10.33
C GLN A 34 10.95 28.66 9.11
N LEU A 35 11.53 28.41 7.93
CA LEU A 35 10.74 28.08 6.74
C LEU A 35 9.98 26.75 6.91
N LYS A 36 10.61 25.74 7.53
CA LYS A 36 9.98 24.44 7.78
C LYS A 36 8.79 24.56 8.73
N GLU A 37 8.96 25.31 9.81
CA GLU A 37 7.92 25.61 10.80
C GLU A 37 6.78 26.38 10.14
N TRP A 38 7.10 27.48 9.45
CA TRP A 38 6.12 28.31 8.75
C TRP A 38 5.33 27.53 7.67
N LEU A 39 6.01 26.72 6.85
CA LEU A 39 5.34 25.86 5.87
C LEU A 39 4.45 24.81 6.55
N GLY A 40 4.86 24.28 7.70
CA GLY A 40 4.06 23.32 8.48
C GLY A 40 2.74 23.90 9.00
N GLU A 41 2.68 25.22 9.21
CA GLU A 41 1.46 25.94 9.59
C GLU A 41 0.54 26.22 8.40
N GLN A 42 1.04 26.17 7.16
CA GLN A 42 0.22 26.44 5.98
C GLN A 42 -0.61 25.22 5.60
N GLU A 43 -1.93 25.36 5.63
CA GLU A 43 -2.88 24.29 5.28
C GLU A 43 -2.59 23.67 3.89
N PRO A 44 -2.35 24.45 2.81
CA PRO A 44 -2.11 23.87 1.49
C PRO A 44 -0.83 23.04 1.43
N TYR A 45 0.21 23.45 2.17
CA TYR A 45 1.45 22.70 2.23
C TYR A 45 1.27 21.37 2.97
N THR A 46 0.59 21.40 4.12
CA THR A 46 0.40 20.21 4.95
C THR A 46 -0.55 19.20 4.31
N LEU A 47 -1.61 19.66 3.62
CA LEU A 47 -2.58 18.79 2.95
C LEU A 47 -1.98 18.03 1.76
N HIS A 48 -1.18 18.72 0.93
CA HIS A 48 -0.68 18.14 -0.33
C HIS A 48 0.69 17.50 -0.22
N ARG A 49 1.41 17.72 0.89
CA ARG A 49 2.72 17.12 1.08
C ARG A 49 2.58 15.62 1.39
N PRO A 50 3.26 14.74 0.63
CA PRO A 50 3.29 13.32 0.95
C PRO A 50 3.90 13.06 2.33
N LEU A 51 3.14 12.41 3.22
CA LEU A 51 3.65 11.96 4.52
C LEU A 51 4.54 10.72 4.34
N LYS A 52 5.86 10.88 4.45
CA LYS A 52 6.82 9.77 4.42
C LYS A 52 7.10 9.25 5.84
N LYS A 53 6.19 8.45 6.40
CA LYS A 53 6.40 7.78 7.70
C LYS A 53 6.96 6.37 7.50
N LYS A 54 8.18 6.11 7.94
CA LYS A 54 8.68 4.74 8.12
C LYS A 54 8.08 4.21 9.42
N PHE A 55 7.29 3.15 9.32
CA PHE A 55 6.79 2.41 10.48
C PHE A 55 7.45 1.03 10.52
N GLN A 56 7.65 0.51 11.72
CA GLN A 56 8.12 -0.86 11.90
C GLN A 56 7.06 -1.82 11.34
N ARG A 57 7.50 -2.75 10.48
CA ARG A 57 6.66 -3.81 9.93
C ARG A 57 7.13 -5.14 10.49
N GLU A 58 6.19 -6.00 10.84
CA GLU A 58 6.51 -7.37 11.20
C GLU A 58 7.10 -8.11 9.99
N LYS A 59 8.11 -8.94 10.26
CA LYS A 59 8.73 -9.77 9.23
C LYS A 59 7.94 -11.06 9.09
N VAL A 60 7.66 -11.46 7.86
CA VAL A 60 7.13 -12.79 7.55
C VAL A 60 8.32 -13.76 7.53
N ILE A 61 8.43 -14.60 8.56
CA ILE A 61 9.51 -15.58 8.73
C ILE A 61 8.92 -16.98 8.63
N SER A 62 9.55 -17.87 7.84
CA SER A 62 9.19 -19.27 7.70
C SER A 62 10.44 -20.13 7.83
N ASN A 63 10.39 -21.19 8.64
CA ASN A 63 11.54 -22.04 8.96
C ASN A 63 11.68 -23.25 8.02
N GLY A 64 10.70 -23.50 7.15
CA GLY A 64 10.71 -24.65 6.25
C GLY A 64 9.43 -24.76 5.44
N ILE A 65 9.44 -25.74 4.53
CA ILE A 65 8.29 -26.19 3.75
C ILE A 65 7.13 -26.48 4.72
N ASP A 66 5.96 -25.91 4.45
CA ASP A 66 4.73 -26.06 5.27
C ASP A 66 4.73 -25.40 6.66
N ASP A 67 5.73 -24.60 7.03
CA ASP A 67 5.72 -23.91 8.33
C ASP A 67 4.71 -22.73 8.37
N LEU A 68 4.62 -21.98 7.28
CA LEU A 68 3.72 -20.82 7.17
C LEU A 68 3.08 -20.73 5.80
N TRP A 69 1.75 -20.71 5.78
CA TRP A 69 0.96 -20.49 4.58
C TRP A 69 0.27 -19.13 4.65
N GLN A 70 0.21 -18.44 3.52
CA GLN A 70 -0.55 -17.21 3.36
C GLN A 70 -1.68 -17.43 2.37
N ALA A 71 -2.87 -16.91 2.68
CA ALA A 71 -4.02 -17.00 1.82
C ALA A 71 -4.60 -15.62 1.54
N ASP A 72 -4.99 -15.39 0.29
CA ASP A 72 -5.65 -14.16 -0.13
C ASP A 72 -6.73 -14.46 -1.19
N LEU A 73 -7.65 -13.52 -1.34
CA LEU A 73 -8.76 -13.60 -2.29
C LEU A 73 -8.63 -12.51 -3.35
N VAL A 74 -8.30 -12.92 -4.58
CA VAL A 74 -8.17 -12.01 -5.72
C VAL A 74 -9.55 -11.77 -6.35
N ASP A 75 -9.88 -10.51 -6.62
CA ASP A 75 -11.10 -10.11 -7.33
C ASP A 75 -10.85 -10.07 -8.84
N VAL A 76 -11.59 -10.90 -9.57
CA VAL A 76 -11.59 -10.98 -11.05
C VAL A 76 -13.02 -10.85 -11.59
N SER A 77 -13.89 -10.18 -10.84
CA SER A 77 -15.30 -10.02 -11.20
C SER A 77 -15.51 -9.22 -12.49
N ASN A 78 -14.57 -8.35 -12.85
CA ASN A 78 -14.57 -7.58 -14.09
C ASN A 78 -14.60 -8.47 -15.35
N ILE A 79 -13.96 -9.64 -15.31
CA ILE A 79 -13.92 -10.60 -16.43
C ILE A 79 -14.89 -11.77 -16.23
N SER A 80 -15.88 -11.63 -15.34
CA SER A 80 -16.73 -12.76 -14.94
C SER A 80 -17.52 -13.38 -16.11
N LYS A 81 -17.79 -12.60 -17.15
CA LYS A 81 -18.51 -13.05 -18.35
C LYS A 81 -17.67 -14.02 -19.19
N GLU A 82 -16.36 -13.82 -19.20
CA GLU A 82 -15.40 -14.58 -20.00
C GLU A 82 -14.86 -15.79 -19.25
N ASN A 83 -14.88 -15.77 -17.91
CA ASN A 83 -14.37 -16.84 -17.05
C ASN A 83 -15.47 -17.78 -16.51
N LYS A 84 -16.57 -17.98 -17.22
CA LYS A 84 -17.67 -18.88 -16.81
C LYS A 84 -18.36 -18.48 -15.48
N GLY A 85 -18.38 -17.19 -15.17
CA GLY A 85 -19.05 -16.63 -14.00
C GLY A 85 -18.25 -16.70 -12.70
N TYR A 86 -16.95 -17.02 -12.76
CA TYR A 86 -16.08 -16.92 -11.59
C TYR A 86 -15.79 -15.45 -11.30
N LYS A 87 -15.77 -15.09 -10.03
CA LYS A 87 -15.59 -13.69 -9.61
C LYS A 87 -14.38 -13.52 -8.72
N PHE A 88 -13.95 -14.59 -8.07
CA PHE A 88 -12.84 -14.57 -7.13
C PHE A 88 -11.92 -15.75 -7.38
N LEU A 89 -10.65 -15.58 -7.02
CA LEU A 89 -9.68 -16.66 -6.95
C LEU A 89 -9.15 -16.71 -5.52
N ILE A 90 -9.36 -17.82 -4.83
CA ILE A 90 -8.65 -18.06 -3.57
C ILE A 90 -7.26 -18.54 -3.90
N THR A 91 -6.27 -17.83 -3.39
CA THR A 91 -4.85 -18.12 -3.55
C THR A 91 -4.30 -18.51 -2.20
N VAL A 92 -3.57 -19.62 -2.15
CA VAL A 92 -2.89 -20.10 -0.95
C VAL A 92 -1.45 -20.39 -1.33
N ILE A 93 -0.50 -19.82 -0.62
CA ILE A 93 0.92 -19.91 -0.93
C ILE A 93 1.66 -20.40 0.30
N ASP A 94 2.44 -21.47 0.14
CA ASP A 94 3.46 -21.81 1.12
C ASP A 94 4.60 -20.80 1.02
N VAL A 95 4.82 -20.05 2.11
CA VAL A 95 5.78 -18.95 2.15
C VAL A 95 7.22 -19.43 1.91
N PHE A 96 7.56 -20.66 2.29
CA PHE A 96 8.92 -21.17 2.10
C PHE A 96 9.15 -21.68 0.67
N SER A 97 8.37 -22.68 0.23
CA SER A 97 8.56 -23.28 -1.10
C SER A 97 8.09 -22.41 -2.27
N LYS A 98 7.32 -21.35 -1.99
CA LYS A 98 6.60 -20.53 -2.99
C LYS A 98 5.61 -21.33 -3.84
N PHE A 99 5.26 -22.55 -3.43
CA PHE A 99 4.22 -23.32 -4.08
C PHE A 99 2.86 -22.65 -3.84
N ALA A 100 2.10 -22.44 -4.92
CA ALA A 100 0.82 -21.75 -4.88
C ALA A 100 -0.31 -22.66 -5.36
N TRP A 101 -1.37 -22.75 -4.55
CA TRP A 101 -2.66 -23.28 -4.96
C TRP A 101 -3.58 -22.14 -5.32
N VAL A 102 -4.32 -22.31 -6.41
CA VAL A 102 -5.36 -21.36 -6.82
C VAL A 102 -6.64 -22.12 -7.07
N HIS A 103 -7.75 -21.62 -6.52
CA HIS A 103 -9.09 -22.16 -6.77
C HIS A 103 -10.07 -21.05 -7.17
N PRO A 104 -10.82 -21.21 -8.27
CA PRO A 104 -11.79 -20.22 -8.68
C PRO A 104 -13.09 -20.36 -7.88
N LEU A 105 -13.66 -19.22 -7.49
CA LEU A 105 -14.87 -19.09 -6.68
C LEU A 105 -15.88 -18.14 -7.36
N LYS A 106 -17.16 -18.50 -7.30
CA LYS A 106 -18.24 -17.66 -7.88
C LYS A 106 -18.74 -16.58 -6.91
N ASN A 107 -18.50 -16.75 -5.61
CA ASN A 107 -18.92 -15.85 -4.54
C ASN A 107 -17.88 -15.84 -3.40
N LYS A 108 -17.99 -14.89 -2.47
CA LYS A 108 -17.12 -14.75 -1.29
C LYS A 108 -17.65 -15.50 -0.05
N MET A 109 -18.60 -16.42 -0.23
CA MET A 109 -19.25 -17.08 0.90
C MET A 109 -18.28 -18.05 1.59
N SER A 110 -18.45 -18.19 2.90
CA SER A 110 -17.62 -19.05 3.74
C SER A 110 -17.67 -20.51 3.29
N GLU A 111 -18.83 -21.01 2.86
CA GLU A 111 -18.98 -22.40 2.39
C GLU A 111 -18.15 -22.66 1.13
N SER A 112 -18.16 -21.73 0.17
CA SER A 112 -17.38 -21.82 -1.06
C SER A 112 -15.87 -21.81 -0.77
N ILE A 113 -15.45 -20.93 0.15
CA ILE A 113 -14.06 -20.84 0.60
C ILE A 113 -13.64 -22.13 1.32
N LEU A 114 -14.47 -22.63 2.25
CA LEU A 114 -14.22 -23.85 3.00
C LEU A 114 -14.09 -25.06 2.07
N GLN A 115 -14.95 -25.18 1.06
CA GLN A 115 -14.85 -26.24 0.07
C GLN A 115 -13.54 -26.19 -0.71
N ALA A 116 -13.08 -24.99 -1.10
CA ALA A 116 -11.80 -24.83 -1.79
C ALA A 116 -10.61 -25.16 -0.88
N LEU A 117 -10.59 -24.65 0.36
CA LEU A 117 -9.55 -24.97 1.33
C LEU A 117 -9.51 -26.47 1.65
N THR A 118 -10.68 -27.11 1.81
CA THR A 118 -10.77 -28.57 2.04
C THR A 118 -10.13 -29.35 0.90
N LYS A 119 -10.30 -28.91 -0.36
CA LYS A 119 -9.64 -29.54 -1.52
C LYS A 119 -8.12 -29.36 -1.48
N ILE A 120 -7.65 -28.15 -1.16
CA ILE A 120 -6.22 -27.87 -1.02
C ILE A 120 -5.62 -28.75 0.08
N PHE A 121 -6.27 -28.82 1.24
CA PHE A 121 -5.83 -29.60 2.40
C PHE A 121 -5.82 -31.11 2.18
N LYS A 122 -6.53 -31.64 1.17
CA LYS A 122 -6.37 -33.04 0.76
C LYS A 122 -5.03 -33.31 0.06
N THR A 123 -4.42 -32.29 -0.54
CA THR A 123 -3.14 -32.43 -1.26
C THR A 123 -1.94 -32.19 -0.34
N ARG A 124 -1.99 -31.12 0.47
CA ARG A 124 -0.91 -30.71 1.36
C ARG A 124 -1.49 -29.84 2.48
N LYS A 125 -0.85 -29.81 3.64
CA LYS A 125 -1.31 -29.03 4.80
C LYS A 125 -0.10 -28.36 5.47
N PRO A 126 -0.28 -27.17 6.07
CA PRO A 126 0.74 -26.60 6.93
C PRO A 126 0.97 -27.51 8.15
N LEU A 127 2.18 -27.49 8.67
CA LEU A 127 2.61 -28.27 9.84
C LEU A 127 1.84 -27.89 11.11
N LYS A 128 1.41 -26.62 11.18
CA LYS A 128 0.64 -26.04 12.28
C LYS A 128 -0.72 -25.63 11.73
N LEU A 129 -1.70 -26.53 11.80
CA LEU A 129 -3.08 -26.27 11.40
C LEU A 129 -4.01 -26.31 12.62
#